data_AF-A0A532ULP1-F1
#
_entry.id   AF-A0A532ULP1-F1
#
_cell.length_a   1.000
_cell.length_b   1.000
_cell.length_c   1.000
_cell.angle_alpha   90.00
_cell.angle_beta   90.00
_cell.angle_gamma   90.00
#
_symmetry.space_group_name_H-M   'P 1'
#
loop_
_entity.id
_entity.type
_entity.pdbx_description
1 polymer ?
#
loop_
_entity_poly.entity_id
_entity_poly.type
_entity_poly.pdbx_seq_one_letter_code
_entity_poly.pdbx_strand_id
1 'polypeptide(L)'
;MSTRKTDYHPASTCFRCGKYLRPGGLKYRVDITITSAFNGVIDEHYEEGEMEKLAEEIKRMDPEELEKEVYQELIITLCKDCREGLIDYLSEAEELH
;
A
#
# COMPACT_ATOMS: atom_id res chain seq x y z
N MET A 1 18.00 8.91 2.15
CA MET A 1 16.61 9.13 1.69
C MET A 1 16.60 8.80 0.20
N SER A 2 16.35 7.53 -0.10
CA SER A 2 16.61 6.93 -1.40
C SER A 2 15.66 7.46 -2.46
N THR A 3 16.25 7.92 -3.56
CA THR A 3 15.62 8.48 -4.75
C THR A 3 14.91 7.41 -5.57
N ARG A 4 13.63 7.58 -5.93
CA ARG A 4 13.05 7.03 -7.18
C ARG A 4 11.75 7.78 -7.57
N LYS A 5 11.86 9.10 -7.81
CA LYS A 5 10.94 9.79 -8.73
C LYS A 5 11.38 9.47 -10.17
N THR A 6 11.17 8.24 -10.63
CA THR A 6 11.68 7.80 -11.95
C THR A 6 10.57 7.13 -12.74
N ASP A 7 10.28 7.69 -13.90
CA ASP A 7 9.76 6.99 -15.09
C ASP A 7 8.36 6.35 -14.99
N TYR A 8 7.42 6.96 -14.26
CA TYR A 8 6.03 6.53 -14.34
C TYR A 8 5.42 6.88 -15.72
N HIS A 9 5.42 5.89 -16.61
CA HIS A 9 4.59 5.90 -17.80
C HIS A 9 3.21 5.38 -17.41
N PRO A 10 2.16 6.23 -17.42
CA PRO A 10 0.84 5.80 -16.97
C PRO A 10 0.33 4.73 -17.91
N ALA A 11 -0.10 3.61 -17.34
CA ALA A 11 -0.52 2.43 -18.07
C ALA A 11 -1.57 2.77 -19.14
N SER A 12 -1.53 2.03 -20.24
CA SER A 12 -2.53 2.14 -21.30
C SER A 12 -3.82 1.38 -20.99
N THR A 13 -3.93 0.78 -19.80
CA THR A 13 -5.11 0.05 -19.34
C THR A 13 -5.48 0.46 -17.92
N CYS A 14 -6.78 0.50 -17.63
CA CYS A 14 -7.28 0.71 -16.28
C CYS A 14 -6.97 -0.52 -15.43
N PHE A 15 -6.34 -0.34 -14.27
CA PHE A 15 -6.01 -1.42 -13.35
C PHE A 15 -7.26 -2.19 -12.87
N ARG A 16 -8.37 -1.48 -12.60
CA ARG A 16 -9.59 -2.10 -12.04
C ARG A 16 -10.44 -2.84 -13.08
N CYS A 17 -10.71 -2.22 -14.22
CA CYS A 17 -11.66 -2.76 -15.21
C CYS A 17 -11.02 -3.22 -16.53
N GLY A 18 -9.70 -3.08 -16.68
CA GLY A 18 -8.97 -3.47 -17.89
C GLY A 18 -9.18 -2.57 -19.12
N LYS A 19 -10.04 -1.55 -19.04
CA LYS A 19 -10.37 -0.65 -20.17
C LYS A 19 -9.11 0.01 -20.74
N TYR A 20 -8.96 0.00 -22.06
CA TYR A 20 -7.88 0.72 -22.75
C TYR A 20 -8.04 2.24 -22.60
N LEU A 21 -6.96 2.91 -22.18
CA LEU A 21 -6.85 4.34 -21.94
C LEU A 21 -6.04 4.95 -23.10
N ARG A 22 -6.75 5.62 -24.01
CA ARG A 22 -6.12 6.20 -25.21
C ARG A 22 -5.06 7.23 -24.83
N PRO A 23 -3.94 7.32 -25.58
CA PRO A 23 -3.00 8.43 -25.48
C PRO A 23 -3.74 9.78 -25.61
N GLY A 24 -3.42 10.75 -24.74
CA GLY A 24 -4.10 12.05 -24.68
C GLY A 24 -5.50 12.03 -24.04
N GLY A 25 -6.04 10.86 -23.74
CA GLY A 25 -7.29 10.71 -22.99
C GLY A 25 -7.10 10.93 -21.50
N LEU A 26 -8.21 11.22 -20.81
CA LEU A 26 -8.23 11.40 -19.36
C LEU A 26 -7.93 10.07 -18.65
N LYS A 27 -6.90 10.08 -17.81
CA LYS A 27 -6.48 8.96 -16.96
C LYS A 27 -6.00 9.49 -15.62
N TYR A 28 -6.18 8.68 -14.58
CA TYR A 28 -5.86 9.05 -13.22
C TYR A 28 -4.75 8.15 -12.70
N ARG A 29 -3.68 8.76 -12.18
CA ARG A 29 -2.67 8.07 -11.39
C ARG A 29 -3.15 8.08 -9.94
N VAL A 30 -3.17 6.92 -9.30
CA VAL A 30 -3.45 6.78 -7.87
C VAL A 30 -2.19 6.21 -7.23
N ASP A 31 -1.63 6.99 -6.31
CA ASP A 31 -0.51 6.60 -5.46
C ASP A 31 -1.08 6.19 -4.10
N ILE A 32 -0.89 4.93 -3.73
CA ILE A 32 -1.39 4.35 -2.47
C ILE A 32 -0.18 4.06 -1.59
N THR A 33 -0.21 4.59 -0.37
CA THR A 33 0.80 4.34 0.65
C THR A 33 0.15 3.60 1.81
N ILE A 34 0.68 2.42 2.15
CA ILE A 34 0.26 1.62 3.29
C ILE A 34 1.40 1.65 4.30
N THR A 35 1.09 2.05 5.54
CA THR A 35 2.05 2.14 6.64
C THR A 35 1.49 1.41 7.85
N SER A 36 2.35 0.74 8.60
CA SER A 36 1.98 0.16 9.89
C SER A 36 1.38 1.22 10.83
N ALA A 37 0.20 0.93 11.39
CA ALA A 37 -0.48 1.76 12.38
C ALA A 37 -0.05 1.40 13.81
N PHE A 38 1.25 1.18 14.01
CA PHE A 38 1.79 0.85 15.32
C PHE A 38 1.61 2.02 16.29
N ASN A 39 0.90 1.76 17.39
CA ASN A 39 0.51 2.77 18.38
C ASN A 39 1.54 2.95 19.51
N GLY A 40 2.71 2.30 19.41
CA GLY A 40 3.78 2.42 20.41
C GLY A 40 3.56 1.60 21.69
N VAL A 41 2.46 0.86 21.80
CA VAL A 41 2.19 0.02 22.97
C VAL A 41 2.80 -1.36 22.74
N ILE A 42 3.70 -1.75 23.63
CA ILE A 42 4.24 -3.10 23.73
C ILE A 42 3.65 -3.68 25.02
N ASP A 43 2.94 -4.81 24.93
CA ASP A 43 2.39 -5.46 26.11
C ASP A 43 3.55 -5.95 26.99
N GLU A 44 3.59 -5.58 28.26
CA GLU A 44 4.68 -5.99 29.16
C GLU A 44 4.51 -7.44 29.65
N HIS A 45 3.39 -8.10 29.35
CA HIS A 45 3.09 -9.48 29.75
C HIS A 45 3.71 -10.56 28.83
N TYR A 46 4.69 -10.22 27.99
CA TYR A 46 5.41 -11.25 27.24
C TYR A 46 6.06 -12.24 28.20
N GLU A 47 5.76 -13.53 28.02
CA GLU A 47 6.46 -14.56 28.77
C GLU A 47 7.94 -14.56 28.38
N GLU A 48 8.80 -14.89 29.35
CA GLU A 48 10.24 -15.00 29.16
C GLU A 48 10.51 -15.98 27.99
N GLY A 49 11.04 -15.46 26.87
CA GLY A 49 11.31 -16.22 25.64
C GLY A 49 10.39 -15.95 24.44
N GLU A 50 9.27 -15.23 24.59
CA GLU A 50 8.45 -14.82 23.43
C GLU A 50 9.16 -13.75 22.58
N MET A 51 9.82 -12.79 23.23
CA MET A 51 10.67 -11.81 22.57
C MET A 51 11.83 -12.45 21.79
N GLU A 52 12.38 -13.55 22.30
CA GLU A 52 13.48 -14.27 21.65
C GLU A 52 13.00 -15.06 20.44
N LYS A 53 11.80 -15.66 20.52
CA LYS A 53 11.15 -16.29 19.36
C LYS A 53 10.83 -15.25 18.27
N LEU A 54 10.25 -14.12 18.64
CA LEU A 54 9.96 -13.03 17.71
C LEU A 54 11.24 -12.51 17.04
N ALA A 55 12.31 -12.33 17.82
CA ALA A 55 13.61 -11.91 17.29
C ALA A 55 14.22 -12.96 16.33
N GLU A 56 14.07 -14.26 16.62
CA GLU A 56 14.49 -15.34 15.71
C GLU A 56 13.64 -15.41 14.44
N GLU A 57 12.34 -15.14 14.52
CA GLU A 57 11.46 -15.06 13.35
C GLU A 57 11.84 -13.89 12.45
N ILE A 58 12.04 -12.69 13.01
CA ILE A 58 12.49 -11.51 12.27
C ILE A 58 13.85 -11.76 11.60
N LYS A 59 14.80 -12.44 12.26
CA LYS A 59 16.09 -12.78 11.66
C LYS A 59 16.00 -13.76 10.49
N ARG A 60 14.92 -14.55 10.41
CA ARG A 60 14.71 -15.55 9.35
C ARG A 60 13.90 -15.01 8.18
N MET A 61 13.20 -13.90 8.36
CA MET A 61 12.44 -13.24 7.31
C MET A 61 13.38 -12.49 6.36
N ASP A 62 12.98 -12.45 5.09
CA ASP A 62 13.67 -11.63 4.10
C ASP A 62 13.47 -10.14 4.45
N PRO A 63 14.52 -9.30 4.44
CA PRO A 63 14.40 -7.88 4.73
C PRO A 63 13.37 -7.13 3.86
N GLU A 64 13.17 -7.55 2.60
CA GLU A 64 12.16 -6.96 1.71
C GLU A 64 10.72 -7.36 2.09
N GLU A 65 10.54 -8.53 2.71
CA GLU A 65 9.24 -8.95 3.24
C GLU A 65 8.89 -8.18 4.52
N LEU A 66 9.86 -8.04 5.43
CA LEU A 66 9.72 -7.19 6.61
C LEU A 66 9.43 -5.73 6.25
N GLU A 67 10.07 -5.21 5.21
CA GLU A 67 9.79 -3.85 4.74
C GLU A 67 8.34 -3.70 4.27
N LYS A 68 7.79 -4.69 3.55
CA LYS A 68 6.39 -4.69 3.09
C LYS A 68 5.37 -4.73 4.24
N GLU A 69 5.72 -5.33 5.38
CA GLU A 69 4.86 -5.34 6.57
C GLU A 69 4.79 -3.97 7.25
N VAL A 70 5.82 -3.14 7.08
CA VAL A 70 5.88 -1.79 7.66
C VAL A 70 5.44 -0.71 6.67
N TYR A 71 5.80 -0.87 5.40
CA TYR A 71 5.65 0.14 4.36
C TYR A 71 5.42 -0.47 2.98
N GLN A 72 4.41 0.01 2.27
CA GLN A 72 4.18 -0.35 0.88
C GLN A 72 3.72 0.84 0.04
N GLU A 73 4.28 0.97 -1.16
CA GLU A 73 3.82 1.90 -2.19
C GLU A 73 3.25 1.13 -3.39
N LEU A 74 2.06 1.51 -3.83
CA LEU A 74 1.42 1.00 -5.04
C LEU A 74 1.03 2.18 -5.94
N ILE A 75 1.34 2.08 -7.23
CA ILE A 75 0.95 3.09 -8.21
C ILE A 75 0.10 2.43 -9.28
N ILE A 76 -1.16 2.86 -9.40
CA ILE A 76 -2.11 2.31 -10.37
C ILE A 76 -2.64 3.40 -11.30
N THR A 77 -3.03 3.02 -12.52
CA THR A 77 -3.76 3.90 -13.45
C THR A 77 -5.23 3.50 -13.50
N LEU A 78 -6.15 4.46 -13.36
CA LEU A 78 -7.59 4.26 -13.43
C LEU A 78 -8.27 5.12 -14.51
N CYS A 79 -9.39 4.62 -15.05
CA CYS A 79 -10.34 5.46 -15.78
C CYS A 79 -11.18 6.31 -14.82
N LYS A 80 -11.90 7.31 -15.34
CA LYS A 80 -12.77 8.19 -14.55
C LYS A 80 -13.75 7.41 -13.66
N ASP A 81 -14.51 6.49 -14.26
CA ASP A 81 -15.55 5.74 -13.55
C ASP A 81 -14.97 4.87 -12.41
N CYS A 82 -13.78 4.28 -12.62
CA CYS A 82 -13.11 3.49 -11.59
C CYS A 82 -12.46 4.35 -10.50
N ARG A 83 -12.02 5.57 -10.84
CA ARG A 83 -11.56 6.55 -9.86
C ARG A 83 -12.72 7.00 -8.96
N GLU A 84 -13.88 7.29 -9.55
CA GLU A 84 -15.07 7.68 -8.80
C GLU A 84 -15.51 6.57 -7.86
N GLY A 85 -15.67 5.34 -8.34
CA GLY A 85 -16.02 4.21 -7.47
C GLY A 85 -14.97 3.86 -6.41
N LEU A 86 -13.69 4.20 -6.61
CA LEU A 86 -12.67 4.07 -5.56
C LEU A 86 -12.84 5.14 -4.47
N ILE A 87 -13.13 6.39 -4.85
CA ILE A 87 -13.37 7.46 -3.87
C ILE A 87 -14.61 7.16 -3.05
N ASP A 88 -15.71 6.75 -3.68
CA ASP A 88 -16.96 6.43 -2.99
C ASP A 88 -16.73 5.33 -1.94
N TYR A 89 -16.05 4.24 -2.34
CA TYR A 89 -15.68 3.14 -1.45
C TYR A 89 -14.82 3.57 -0.25
N LEU A 90 -13.84 4.45 -0.48
CA LEU A 90 -12.97 4.94 0.59
C LEU A 90 -13.67 5.93 1.52
N SER A 91 -14.55 6.79 0.99
CA SER A 91 -15.32 7.73 1.81
C SER A 91 -16.30 7.01 2.74
N GLU A 92 -16.90 5.90 2.31
CA GLU A 92 -17.76 5.08 3.16
C GLU A 92 -16.98 4.40 4.30
N ALA A 93 -15.71 4.08 4.08
CA ALA A 93 -14.87 3.44 5.10
C ALA A 93 -14.47 4.39 6.24
N GLU A 94 -14.39 5.71 5.99
CA GLU A 94 -14.07 6.71 7.01
C GLU A 94 -15.23 6.97 7.99
N GLU A 95 -16.48 6.68 7.60
CA GLU A 95 -17.68 6.93 8.43
C GLU A 95 -17.99 5.80 9.43
N LEU A 96 -17.28 4.68 9.36
CA LEU A 96 -17.47 3.51 10.24
C LEU A 96 -16.59 3.53 11.50
N HIS A 97 -15.83 4.61 11.72
CA HIS A 97 -14.97 4.86 12.87
C HIS A 97 -15.26 6.22 13.52
#